data_AF-A0A351ELR4-F1
#
_entry.id   AF-A0A351ELR4-F1
#
_cell.length_a   1.000
_cell.length_b   1.000
_cell.length_c   1.000
_cell.angle_alpha   90.00
_cell.angle_beta   90.00
_cell.angle_gamma   90.00
#
_symmetry.space_group_name_H-M   'P 1'
#
loop_
_entity.id
_entity.type
_entity.pdbx_description
1 polymer ?
#
loop_
_entity_poly.entity_id
_entity_poly.type
_entity_poly.pdbx_seq_one_letter_code
_entity_poly.pdbx_strand_id
1 'polypeptide(L)'
;MTTTELAPERIRKGQRTRTRILDAAAEVLSRKGYAAATLTEIASVAKMQAGSLYYHFDSKDAIVEEVLAVGLEHAREAIRAALKAAGDEASGRDRFTAATAAYIAAITLDSDFT
;
A
#
# COMPACT_ATOMS: atom_id res chain seq x y z
N MET A 1 7.17 40.45 3.96
CA MET A 1 8.08 39.55 3.24
C MET A 1 7.59 38.12 3.42
N THR A 2 6.92 37.63 2.37
CA THR A 2 6.77 36.24 1.92
C THR A 2 6.52 35.14 2.96
N THR A 3 5.27 35.02 3.41
CA THR A 3 4.72 33.73 3.89
C THR A 3 4.73 32.77 2.71
N THR A 4 5.75 31.93 2.64
CA THR A 4 5.99 30.98 1.56
C THR A 4 4.86 29.98 1.45
N GLU A 5 4.08 30.12 0.38
CA GLU A 5 3.45 29.04 -0.37
C GLU A 5 4.50 27.92 -0.56
N LEU A 6 4.60 26.99 0.39
CA LEU A 6 5.30 25.72 0.18
C LEU A 6 4.46 24.98 -0.86
N ALA A 7 4.77 25.28 -2.12
CA ALA A 7 3.84 25.18 -3.24
C ALA A 7 3.17 23.81 -3.34
N PRO A 8 1.86 23.75 -3.64
CA PRO A 8 1.10 22.50 -3.77
C PRO A 8 1.75 21.49 -4.73
N GLU A 9 2.54 21.97 -5.69
CA GLU A 9 3.34 21.14 -6.60
C GLU A 9 4.41 20.30 -5.88
N ARG A 10 5.13 20.87 -4.89
CA ARG A 10 6.16 20.15 -4.11
C ARG A 10 5.54 19.07 -3.24
N ILE A 11 4.40 19.35 -2.62
CA ILE A 11 3.63 18.38 -1.84
C ILE A 11 3.18 17.22 -2.74
N ARG A 12 2.60 17.53 -3.89
CA ARG A 12 2.11 16.53 -4.86
C ARG A 12 3.25 15.68 -5.42
N LYS A 13 4.42 16.27 -5.68
CA LYS A 13 5.63 15.52 -6.10
C LYS A 13 6.15 14.61 -5.00
N GLY A 14 6.16 15.08 -3.74
CA GLY A 14 6.54 14.28 -2.57
C GLY A 14 5.62 13.07 -2.40
N GLN A 15 4.31 13.29 -2.49
CA GLN A 15 3.29 12.22 -2.41
C GLN A 15 3.46 11.18 -3.53
N ARG A 16 3.60 11.62 -4.79
CA ARG A 16 3.88 10.68 -5.91
C ARG A 16 5.14 9.85 -5.70
N THR A 17 6.18 10.46 -5.13
CA THR A 17 7.44 9.76 -4.84
C THR A 17 7.25 8.75 -3.72
N ARG A 18 6.48 9.11 -2.68
CA ARG A 18 6.12 8.21 -1.58
C ARG A 18 5.35 6.99 -2.09
N THR A 19 4.31 7.19 -2.92
CA THR A 19 3.55 6.09 -3.53
C THR A 19 4.46 5.12 -4.28
N ARG A 20 5.34 5.64 -5.15
CA ARG A 20 6.28 4.79 -5.89
C ARG A 20 7.23 3.98 -4.98
N ILE A 21 7.62 4.53 -3.83
CA ILE A 21 8.42 3.79 -2.85
C ILE A 21 7.60 2.65 -2.23
N LEU A 22 6.34 2.89 -1.89
CA LEU A 22 5.44 1.88 -1.34
C LEU A 22 5.16 0.77 -2.36
N ASP A 23 4.92 1.10 -3.63
CA ASP A 23 4.72 0.12 -4.70
C ASP A 23 5.98 -0.77 -4.89
N ALA A 24 7.16 -0.15 -4.89
CA ALA A 24 8.42 -0.89 -4.97
C ALA A 24 8.67 -1.77 -3.73
N ALA A 25 8.29 -1.27 -2.55
CA ALA A 25 8.42 -2.01 -1.31
C ALA A 25 7.49 -3.22 -1.28
N ALA A 26 6.24 -3.05 -1.75
CA ALA A 26 5.32 -4.14 -2.01
C ALA A 26 6.03 -5.22 -2.84
N GLU A 27 6.42 -4.90 -4.06
CA GLU A 27 7.00 -5.85 -5.01
C GLU A 27 8.18 -6.65 -4.44
N VAL A 28 9.03 -6.00 -3.62
CA VAL A 28 10.16 -6.67 -2.95
C VAL A 28 9.67 -7.59 -1.83
N LEU A 29 8.70 -7.14 -1.03
CA LEU A 29 8.14 -7.90 0.08
C LEU A 29 7.38 -9.15 -0.40
N SER A 30 6.59 -9.08 -1.48
CA SER A 30 5.90 -10.27 -2.01
C SER A 30 6.85 -11.35 -2.48
N ARG A 31 7.97 -10.95 -3.08
CA ARG A 31 8.92 -11.91 -3.66
C ARG A 31 9.80 -12.60 -2.64
N LYS A 32 10.15 -11.89 -1.56
CA LYS A 32 11.23 -12.32 -0.63
C LYS A 32 10.81 -12.39 0.83
N GLY A 33 9.65 -11.85 1.16
CA GLY A 33 9.22 -11.64 2.53
C GLY A 33 10.00 -10.55 3.26
N TYR A 34 9.52 -10.21 4.45
CA TYR A 34 10.03 -9.11 5.26
C TYR A 34 11.52 -9.22 5.64
N ALA A 35 11.97 -10.42 6.04
CA ALA A 35 13.31 -10.61 6.58
C ALA A 35 14.40 -10.39 5.51
N ALA A 36 14.15 -10.83 4.28
CA ALA A 36 15.12 -10.75 3.19
C ALA A 36 15.02 -9.44 2.38
N ALA A 37 13.94 -8.65 2.53
CA ALA A 37 13.81 -7.36 1.88
C ALA A 37 14.80 -6.32 2.43
N THR A 38 15.47 -5.59 1.54
CA THR A 38 16.43 -4.52 1.88
C THR A 38 16.06 -3.16 1.30
N LEU A 39 16.41 -2.07 2.00
CA LEU A 39 16.18 -0.70 1.51
C LEU A 39 16.88 -0.43 0.18
N THR A 40 18.04 -1.04 -0.06
CA THR A 40 18.78 -0.91 -1.32
C THR A 40 18.03 -1.51 -2.50
N GLU A 41 17.40 -2.69 -2.31
CA GLU A 41 16.58 -3.31 -3.34
C GLU A 41 15.32 -2.51 -3.61
N ILE A 42 14.64 -2.03 -2.56
CA ILE A 42 13.46 -1.15 -2.69
C ILE A 42 13.84 0.11 -3.48
N ALA A 43 14.99 0.73 -3.19
CA ALA A 43 15.49 1.87 -3.96
C ALA A 43 15.70 1.54 -5.44
N SER A 44 16.28 0.37 -5.71
CA SER A 44 16.53 -0.11 -7.07
C SER A 44 15.23 -0.28 -7.85
N VAL A 45 14.23 -0.96 -7.27
CA VAL A 45 12.91 -1.16 -7.87
C VAL A 45 12.17 0.18 -8.06
N ALA A 46 12.25 1.09 -7.07
CA ALA A 46 11.69 2.44 -7.16
C ALA A 46 12.41 3.34 -8.18
N LYS A 47 13.55 2.89 -8.74
CA LYS A 47 14.44 3.65 -9.64
C LYS A 47 14.96 4.93 -8.97
N MET A 48 15.45 4.78 -7.74
CA MET A 48 15.94 5.85 -6.87
C MET A 48 17.28 5.48 -6.23
N GLN A 49 17.99 6.47 -5.70
CA GLN A 49 19.16 6.22 -4.84
C GLN A 49 18.68 5.81 -3.45
N ALA A 50 19.39 4.88 -2.79
CA ALA A 50 19.05 4.44 -1.43
C ALA A 50 19.01 5.59 -0.42
N GLY A 51 19.94 6.54 -0.53
CA GLY A 51 19.93 7.77 0.28
C GLY A 51 18.67 8.61 0.10
N SER A 52 18.02 8.56 -1.07
CA SER A 52 16.77 9.28 -1.33
C SER A 52 15.58 8.71 -0.56
N LEU A 53 15.59 7.42 -0.18
CA LEU A 53 14.50 6.83 0.62
C LEU A 53 14.43 7.42 2.02
N TYR A 54 15.56 7.72 2.64
CA TYR A 54 15.62 8.28 4.00
C TYR A 54 15.00 9.67 4.12
N TYR A 55 14.80 10.39 3.01
CA TYR A 55 14.04 11.65 3.03
C TYR A 55 12.52 11.43 3.13
N HIS A 56 12.04 10.22 2.83
CA HIS A 56 10.63 9.87 2.85
C HIS A 56 10.28 8.96 4.02
N PHE A 57 11.17 8.06 4.41
CA PHE A 57 10.91 7.08 5.47
C PHE A 57 12.10 6.94 6.40
N ASP A 58 11.81 6.85 7.69
CA ASP A 58 12.84 6.76 8.73
C ASP A 58 13.51 5.38 8.79
N SER A 59 12.82 4.32 8.35
CA SER A 59 13.31 2.94 8.43
C SER A 59 12.63 2.01 7.42
N LYS A 60 13.15 0.78 7.30
CA LYS A 60 12.46 -0.30 6.56
C LYS A 60 11.10 -0.61 7.20
N ASP A 61 11.05 -0.64 8.52
CA ASP A 61 9.85 -0.96 9.29
C ASP A 61 8.76 0.08 9.02
N ALA A 62 9.11 1.37 8.98
CA ALA A 62 8.16 2.44 8.65
C ALA A 62 7.57 2.29 7.23
N ILE A 63 8.37 1.83 6.26
CA ILE A 63 7.87 1.53 4.91
C ILE A 63 6.91 0.36 4.95
N VAL A 64 7.28 -0.71 5.65
CA VAL A 64 6.50 -1.95 5.75
C VAL A 64 5.17 -1.71 6.47
N GLU A 65 5.16 -0.94 7.55
CA GLU A 65 3.95 -0.55 8.27
C GLU A 65 2.97 0.20 7.36
N GLU A 66 3.46 1.16 6.58
CA GLU A 66 2.61 1.92 5.67
C GLU A 66 2.12 1.08 4.49
N VAL A 67 2.98 0.21 3.96
CA VAL A 67 2.62 -0.83 2.99
C VAL A 67 1.46 -1.68 3.50
N LEU A 68 1.55 -2.20 4.73
CA LEU A 68 0.50 -3.01 5.34
C LEU A 68 -0.77 -2.20 5.58
N ALA A 69 -0.65 -0.93 5.96
CA ALA A 69 -1.78 -0.04 6.14
C ALA A 69 -2.55 0.20 4.83
N VAL A 70 -1.82 0.41 3.72
CA VAL A 70 -2.41 0.55 2.37
C VAL A 70 -3.11 -0.75 1.97
N GLY A 71 -2.47 -1.91 2.15
CA GLY A 71 -3.09 -3.20 1.87
C GLY A 71 -4.36 -3.45 2.69
N LEU A 72 -4.38 -3.06 3.96
CA LEU A 72 -5.55 -3.17 4.82
C LEU A 72 -6.71 -2.28 4.35
N GLU A 73 -6.43 -1.04 3.91
CA GLU A 73 -7.49 -0.18 3.39
C GLU A 73 -8.05 -0.72 2.07
N HIS A 74 -7.21 -1.22 1.16
CA HIS A 74 -7.68 -1.89 -0.06
C HIS A 74 -8.58 -3.09 0.26
N ALA A 75 -8.17 -3.92 1.21
CA ALA A 75 -8.99 -5.06 1.65
C ALA A 75 -10.33 -4.60 2.25
N ARG A 76 -10.32 -3.52 3.04
CA ARG A 76 -11.53 -2.92 3.62
C ARG A 76 -12.46 -2.38 2.54
N GLU A 77 -11.94 -1.71 1.52
CA GLU A 77 -12.70 -1.23 0.38
C GLU A 77 -13.31 -2.37 -0.44
N ALA A 78 -12.54 -3.43 -0.71
CA ALA A 78 -13.02 -4.62 -1.40
C ALA A 78 -14.18 -5.30 -0.63
N ILE A 79 -14.04 -5.47 0.69
CA ILE A 79 -15.10 -6.01 1.53
C ILE A 79 -16.34 -5.12 1.49
N ARG A 80 -16.20 -3.81 1.62
CA ARG A 80 -17.33 -2.86 1.55
C ARG A 80 -18.05 -2.96 0.20
N ALA A 81 -17.30 -3.02 -0.89
CA ALA A 81 -17.87 -3.16 -2.23
C ALA A 81 -18.63 -4.49 -2.39
N ALA A 82 -18.06 -5.60 -1.92
CA ALA A 82 -18.70 -6.91 -1.98
C ALA A 82 -19.98 -6.99 -1.13
N LEU A 83 -19.97 -6.43 0.08
CA LEU A 83 -21.16 -6.34 0.93
C LEU A 83 -22.25 -5.48 0.30
N LYS A 84 -21.88 -4.36 -0.33
CA LYS A 84 -22.82 -3.51 -1.06
C LYS A 84 -23.43 -4.25 -2.26
N ALA A 85 -22.63 -5.03 -2.99
CA ALA A 85 -23.08 -5.80 -4.14
C ALA A 85 -23.99 -6.98 -3.75
N ALA A 86 -23.76 -7.61 -2.60
CA ALA A 86 -24.62 -8.65 -2.07
C ALA A 86 -26.02 -8.13 -1.73
N GLY A 87 -26.14 -6.85 -1.37
CA GLY A 87 -27.42 -6.23 -1.02
C GLY A 87 -27.89 -6.55 0.40
N ASP A 88 -28.92 -5.83 0.83
CA ASP A 88 -29.41 -5.90 2.21
C ASP A 88 -30.32 -7.10 2.50
N GLU A 89 -30.88 -7.71 1.46
CA GLU A 89 -31.70 -8.93 1.57
C GLU A 89 -30.87 -10.22 1.59
N ALA A 90 -29.56 -10.14 1.31
CA ALA A 90 -28.69 -11.30 1.33
C ALA A 90 -28.61 -11.94 2.72
N SER A 91 -28.58 -13.27 2.75
CA SER A 91 -28.43 -14.00 4.00
C SER A 91 -27.10 -13.66 4.68
N GLY A 92 -27.01 -13.82 6.01
CA GLY A 92 -25.74 -13.63 6.72
C GLY A 92 -24.61 -14.51 6.18
N ARG A 93 -24.93 -15.72 5.70
CA ARG A 93 -23.98 -16.63 5.05
C ARG A 93 -23.45 -16.06 3.73
N ASP A 94 -24.33 -15.50 2.90
CA ASP A 94 -23.92 -14.95 1.60
C ASP A 94 -23.09 -13.69 1.78
N ARG A 95 -23.47 -12.81 2.73
CA ARG A 95 -22.68 -11.63 3.10
C ARG A 95 -21.30 -12.01 3.65
N PHE A 96 -21.23 -13.03 4.51
CA PHE A 96 -19.96 -13.55 5.02
C PHE A 96 -19.09 -14.11 3.89
N THR A 97 -19.68 -14.95 3.03
CA THR A 97 -18.98 -15.55 1.88
C THR A 97 -18.43 -14.47 0.94
N ALA A 98 -19.23 -13.45 0.63
CA ALA A 98 -18.82 -12.32 -0.21
C ALA A 98 -17.68 -11.51 0.43
N ALA A 99 -17.78 -11.20 1.72
CA ALA A 99 -16.73 -10.47 2.43
C ALA A 99 -15.42 -11.27 2.50
N THR A 100 -15.47 -12.57 2.82
CA THR A 100 -14.28 -13.42 2.89
C THR A 100 -13.65 -13.61 1.52
N ALA A 101 -14.45 -13.83 0.47
CA ALA A 101 -13.94 -13.93 -0.90
C ALA A 101 -13.27 -12.61 -1.34
N ALA A 102 -13.88 -11.47 -1.04
CA ALA A 102 -13.30 -10.15 -1.35
C ALA A 102 -12.00 -9.88 -0.57
N TYR A 103 -11.96 -10.25 0.70
CA TYR A 103 -10.74 -10.13 1.52
C TYR A 103 -9.61 -10.97 0.91
N ILE A 104 -9.87 -12.27 0.67
CA ILE A 104 -8.87 -13.18 0.08
C ILE A 104 -8.40 -12.64 -1.26
N ALA A 105 -9.32 -12.22 -2.13
CA ALA A 105 -8.96 -11.63 -3.42
C ALA A 105 -8.06 -10.38 -3.25
N ALA A 106 -8.41 -9.46 -2.35
CA ALA A 106 -7.61 -8.26 -2.11
C ALA A 106 -6.20 -8.56 -1.58
N ILE A 107 -6.03 -9.63 -0.79
CA ILE A 107 -4.72 -10.03 -0.23
C ILE A 107 -3.98 -11.09 -1.06
N THR A 108 -4.50 -11.55 -2.20
CA THR A 108 -3.87 -12.58 -3.04
C THR A 108 -3.81 -12.27 -4.53
N LEU A 109 -4.75 -11.47 -5.06
CA LEU A 109 -4.84 -11.16 -6.49
C LEU A 109 -4.26 -9.78 -6.83
N ASP A 110 -4.34 -8.81 -5.92
CA ASP A 110 -3.87 -7.42 -6.13
C ASP A 110 -2.66 -7.03 -5.29
N SER A 111 -2.27 -7.87 -4.34
CA SER A 111 -1.21 -7.54 -3.41
C SER A 111 0.10 -8.15 -3.87
N ASP A 112 0.96 -7.30 -4.42
CA ASP A 112 2.41 -7.41 -4.24
C ASP A 112 2.78 -7.37 -2.72
N PHE A 113 2.00 -7.91 -1.79
CA PHE A 113 2.23 -7.81 -0.34
C PHE A 113 2.22 -9.16 0.41
N THR A 114 2.22 -10.29 -0.31
CA THR A 114 2.42 -11.63 0.25
C THR A 114 3.50 -12.37 -0.52
#